data_AF-A0A8D4A2C3-F1
#
_entry.id   AF-A0A8D4A2C3-F1
#
_cell.length_a   1.000
_cell.length_b   1.000
_cell.length_c   1.000
_cell.angle_alpha   90.00
_cell.angle_beta   90.00
_cell.angle_gamma   90.00
#
_symmetry.space_group_name_H-M   'P 1'
#
loop_
_entity.id
_entity.type
_entity.pdbx_description
1 polymer ?
#
loop_
_entity_poly.entity_id
_entity_poly.type
_entity_poly.pdbx_seq_one_letter_code
_entity_poly.pdbx_strand_id
1 'polypeptide(L)'
;MAKQLSVNEWKYLFEKYEKYRSGELTKKCFLNEMMKIKNVEHISDDQWKRLVNKYKRYNLGMNIESMSGRSPKKGKGSGRPKKTKSNDEILDEFLNDLNKEDLIKIIKIISTDDEIKKIKKDKFKETVTKIKNSFPFKVSNKVIMSLLKIKKSTYYKKLKKLKMIKEKNLELENTVVQAFKETGGIFGRERLAAYISKNKQIKLNYRTLGRIMKKTWTSL
;
A
#
# COMPACT_ATOMS: atom_id res chain seq x y z
N MET A 1 -16.70 17.15 -23.08
CA MET A 1 -16.52 15.68 -23.05
C MET A 1 -16.95 15.13 -24.40
N ALA A 2 -16.21 14.22 -25.01
CA ALA A 2 -16.54 13.70 -26.34
C ALA A 2 -17.64 12.63 -26.29
N LYS A 3 -18.55 12.64 -27.28
CA LYS A 3 -19.64 11.66 -27.39
C LYS A 3 -19.09 10.22 -27.44
N GLN A 4 -19.70 9.31 -26.69
CA GLN A 4 -19.44 7.88 -26.82
C GLN A 4 -20.14 7.36 -28.08
N LEU A 5 -19.38 6.76 -28.98
CA LEU A 5 -19.89 6.28 -30.26
C LEU A 5 -20.51 4.89 -30.13
N SER A 6 -21.66 4.72 -30.77
CA SER A 6 -22.34 3.45 -31.02
C SER A 6 -21.53 2.55 -31.96
N VAL A 7 -21.89 1.27 -32.04
CA VAL A 7 -21.20 0.29 -32.91
C VAL A 7 -21.25 0.73 -34.38
N ASN A 8 -22.38 1.25 -34.84
CA ASN A 8 -22.55 1.70 -36.24
C ASN A 8 -21.71 2.94 -36.53
N GLU A 9 -21.66 3.90 -35.60
CA GLU A 9 -20.78 5.08 -35.73
C GLU A 9 -19.29 4.69 -35.76
N TRP A 10 -18.90 3.64 -35.02
CA TRP A 10 -17.54 3.10 -35.10
C TRP A 10 -17.24 2.45 -36.46
N LYS A 11 -18.16 1.63 -36.98
CA LYS A 11 -18.00 1.00 -38.31
C LYS A 11 -17.85 2.05 -39.41
N TYR A 12 -18.72 3.07 -39.41
CA TYR A 12 -18.62 4.19 -40.36
C TYR A 12 -17.26 4.91 -40.27
N LEU A 13 -16.77 5.18 -39.06
CA LEU A 13 -15.44 5.79 -38.90
C LEU A 13 -14.31 4.90 -39.40
N PHE A 14 -14.43 3.58 -39.25
CA PHE A 14 -13.43 2.63 -39.75
C PHE A 14 -13.39 2.61 -41.28
N GLU A 15 -14.55 2.62 -41.94
CA GLU A 15 -14.62 2.74 -43.41
C GLU A 15 -13.97 4.03 -43.91
N LYS A 16 -14.25 5.17 -43.26
CA LYS A 16 -13.62 6.45 -43.61
C LYS A 16 -12.12 6.46 -43.32
N TYR A 17 -11.70 5.78 -42.26
CA TYR A 17 -10.29 5.66 -41.90
C TYR A 17 -9.52 4.78 -42.90
N GLU A 18 -10.15 3.74 -43.45
CA GLU A 18 -9.58 2.95 -44.56
C GLU A 18 -9.37 3.81 -45.80
N LYS A 19 -10.39 4.57 -46.21
CA LYS A 19 -10.28 5.49 -47.36
C LYS A 19 -9.20 6.54 -47.15
N TYR A 20 -9.01 6.99 -45.91
CA TYR A 20 -7.89 7.86 -45.57
C TYR A 20 -6.53 7.15 -45.72
N ARG A 21 -6.42 5.89 -45.28
CA ARG A 21 -5.19 5.11 -45.43
C ARG A 21 -4.87 4.71 -46.87
N SER A 22 -5.89 4.46 -47.69
CA SER A 22 -5.71 4.14 -49.12
C SER A 22 -5.40 5.37 -49.97
N GLY A 23 -5.50 6.58 -49.40
CA GLY A 23 -5.25 7.84 -50.09
C GLY A 23 -6.47 8.41 -50.83
N GLU A 24 -7.61 7.72 -50.81
CA GLU A 24 -8.88 8.17 -51.40
C GLU A 24 -9.51 9.36 -50.65
N LEU A 25 -9.17 9.52 -49.37
CA LEU A 25 -9.69 10.60 -48.52
C LEU A 25 -8.54 11.40 -47.90
N THR A 26 -8.60 12.74 -48.00
CA THR A 26 -7.59 13.58 -47.35
C THR A 26 -7.72 13.53 -45.82
N LYS A 27 -6.60 13.75 -45.12
CA LYS A 27 -6.56 13.82 -43.64
C LYS A 27 -7.55 14.85 -43.09
N LYS A 28 -7.68 16.02 -43.75
CA LYS A 28 -8.59 17.10 -43.35
C LYS A 28 -10.05 16.64 -43.46
N CYS A 29 -10.43 15.99 -44.55
CA CYS A 29 -11.78 15.46 -44.72
C CYS A 29 -12.11 14.39 -43.69
N PHE A 30 -11.18 13.48 -43.41
CA PHE A 30 -11.35 12.47 -42.37
C PHE A 30 -11.55 13.09 -40.97
N LEU A 31 -10.70 14.04 -40.59
CA LEU A 31 -10.80 14.70 -39.29
C LEU A 31 -12.12 15.45 -39.14
N ASN A 32 -12.59 16.12 -40.18
CA ASN A 32 -13.89 16.81 -40.16
C ASN A 32 -15.05 15.84 -39.91
N GLU A 33 -15.07 14.68 -40.55
CA GLU A 33 -16.09 13.65 -40.30
C GLU A 33 -16.00 13.10 -38.87
N MET A 34 -14.78 12.88 -38.36
CA MET A 34 -14.55 12.43 -37.00
C MET A 34 -15.01 13.45 -35.94
N MET A 35 -14.78 14.74 -36.19
CA MET A 35 -15.21 15.84 -35.32
C MET A 35 -16.74 15.94 -35.26
N LYS A 36 -17.41 15.87 -36.41
CA LYS A 36 -18.88 15.86 -36.49
C LYS A 36 -19.49 14.71 -35.69
N ILE A 37 -18.98 13.48 -35.88
CA ILE A 37 -19.53 12.29 -35.22
C ILE A 37 -19.31 12.32 -33.70
N LYS A 38 -18.15 12.82 -33.25
CA LYS A 38 -17.83 12.95 -31.83
C LYS A 38 -18.42 14.17 -31.16
N ASN A 39 -19.01 15.08 -31.93
CA ASN A 39 -19.48 16.40 -31.51
C ASN A 39 -18.41 17.17 -30.73
N VAL A 40 -17.25 17.37 -31.38
CA VAL A 40 -16.11 18.10 -30.81
C VAL A 40 -15.49 19.02 -31.85
N GLU A 41 -14.96 20.17 -31.40
CA GLU A 41 -14.31 21.15 -32.28
C GLU A 41 -12.90 20.74 -32.71
N HIS A 42 -12.23 19.88 -31.94
CA HIS A 42 -10.90 19.39 -32.24
C HIS A 42 -10.74 17.94 -31.79
N ILE A 43 -9.86 17.20 -32.46
CA ILE A 43 -9.47 15.84 -32.11
C ILE A 43 -8.15 15.88 -31.34
N SER A 44 -8.15 15.43 -30.08
CA SER A 44 -6.94 15.28 -29.30
C SER A 44 -6.14 14.05 -29.71
N ASP A 45 -4.83 14.03 -29.42
CA ASP A 45 -3.95 12.89 -29.67
C ASP A 45 -4.47 11.59 -29.05
N ASP A 46 -5.07 11.67 -27.87
CA ASP A 46 -5.67 10.52 -27.21
C ASP A 46 -6.89 9.99 -27.96
N GLN A 47 -7.71 10.87 -28.53
CA GLN A 47 -8.85 10.46 -29.34
C GLN A 47 -8.40 9.81 -30.65
N TRP A 48 -7.33 10.32 -31.26
CA TRP A 48 -6.69 9.71 -32.42
C TRP A 48 -6.13 8.33 -32.10
N LYS A 49 -5.31 8.21 -31.03
CA LYS A 49 -4.76 6.93 -30.56
C LYS A 49 -5.85 5.91 -30.29
N ARG A 50 -6.95 6.32 -29.65
CA ARG A 50 -8.10 5.45 -29.38
C ARG A 50 -8.75 4.92 -30.66
N LEU A 51 -8.95 5.76 -31.67
CA LEU A 51 -9.46 5.34 -32.98
C LEU A 51 -8.55 4.28 -33.59
N VAL A 52 -7.25 4.58 -33.73
CA VAL A 52 -6.27 3.67 -34.35
C VAL A 52 -6.23 2.32 -33.64
N ASN A 53 -6.19 2.34 -32.31
CA ASN A 53 -6.15 1.10 -31.52
C ASN A 53 -7.45 0.30 -31.65
N LYS A 54 -8.61 0.97 -31.69
CA LYS A 54 -9.89 0.29 -31.80
C LYS A 54 -10.09 -0.32 -33.19
N TYR A 55 -9.67 0.39 -34.23
CA TYR A 55 -9.65 -0.10 -35.61
C TYR A 55 -8.72 -1.31 -35.78
N LYS A 56 -7.49 -1.27 -35.23
CA LYS A 56 -6.58 -2.44 -35.23
C LYS A 56 -7.22 -3.67 -34.59
N ARG A 57 -7.89 -3.50 -33.44
CA ARG A 57 -8.57 -4.59 -32.73
C ARG A 57 -9.76 -5.12 -33.52
N TYR A 58 -10.53 -4.23 -34.15
CA TYR A 58 -11.64 -4.63 -35.03
C TYR A 58 -11.15 -5.51 -36.18
N ASN A 59 -10.04 -5.15 -36.83
CA ASN A 59 -9.46 -5.97 -37.91
C ASN A 59 -8.92 -7.32 -37.43
N LEU A 60 -8.65 -7.48 -36.12
CA LEU A 60 -8.30 -8.76 -35.50
C LEU A 60 -9.54 -9.59 -35.09
N GLY A 61 -10.75 -9.19 -35.52
CA GLY A 61 -12.01 -9.86 -35.18
C GLY A 61 -12.50 -9.61 -33.75
N MET A 62 -11.93 -8.64 -33.03
CA MET A 62 -12.39 -8.31 -31.68
C MET A 62 -13.70 -7.51 -31.69
N ASN A 63 -14.54 -7.73 -30.67
CA ASN A 63 -15.82 -7.02 -30.53
C ASN A 63 -15.62 -5.50 -30.32
N ILE A 64 -16.39 -4.70 -31.06
CA ILE A 64 -16.40 -3.23 -30.98
C ILE A 64 -17.18 -2.72 -29.76
N GLU A 65 -18.11 -3.54 -29.24
CA GLU A 65 -18.95 -3.20 -28.10
C GLU A 65 -18.12 -2.89 -26.85
N SER A 66 -18.49 -1.84 -26.14
CA SER A 66 -17.87 -1.53 -24.87
C SER A 66 -18.37 -2.50 -23.81
N MET A 67 -17.45 -3.25 -23.18
CA MET A 67 -17.77 -4.09 -22.02
C MET A 67 -17.91 -3.27 -20.71
N SER A 68 -17.72 -1.95 -20.78
CA SER A 68 -17.92 -1.05 -19.65
C SER A 68 -19.37 -1.09 -19.17
N GLY A 69 -19.59 -1.43 -17.89
CA GLY A 69 -20.93 -1.52 -17.30
C GLY A 69 -21.57 -2.91 -17.36
N ARG A 70 -20.96 -3.88 -18.06
CA ARG A 70 -21.36 -5.31 -18.03
C ARG A 70 -20.65 -6.11 -16.93
N SER A 71 -19.84 -5.45 -16.09
CA SER A 71 -19.23 -6.11 -14.95
C SER A 71 -20.32 -6.61 -14.00
N PRO A 72 -20.27 -7.87 -13.54
CA PRO A 72 -21.23 -8.37 -12.56
C PRO A 72 -21.25 -7.42 -11.37
N LYS A 73 -22.45 -7.09 -10.88
CA LYS A 73 -22.66 -6.19 -9.74
C LYS A 73 -21.78 -6.69 -8.61
N LYS A 74 -20.75 -5.90 -8.26
CA LYS A 74 -19.74 -6.32 -7.28
C LYS A 74 -20.46 -6.77 -5.99
N GLY A 75 -20.07 -7.92 -5.43
CA GLY A 75 -20.74 -8.55 -4.29
C GLY A 75 -20.75 -7.70 -3.02
N LYS A 76 -21.57 -8.08 -2.02
CA LYS A 76 -21.61 -7.42 -0.70
C LYS A 76 -20.18 -7.25 -0.15
N GLY A 77 -19.77 -6.02 0.14
CA GLY A 77 -18.41 -5.69 0.61
C GLY A 77 -17.54 -4.91 -0.39
N SER A 78 -17.98 -4.77 -1.65
CA SER A 78 -17.27 -3.99 -2.67
C SER A 78 -17.61 -2.49 -2.70
N GLY A 79 -18.16 -1.98 -1.60
CA GLY A 79 -18.51 -0.59 -1.43
C GLY A 79 -17.38 0.20 -0.77
N ARG A 80 -17.65 1.47 -0.49
CA ARG A 80 -16.81 2.28 0.39
C ARG A 80 -16.64 1.53 1.73
N PRO A 81 -15.41 1.36 2.25
CA PRO A 81 -15.21 0.78 3.56
C PRO A 81 -16.08 1.48 4.59
N LYS A 82 -16.72 0.70 5.48
CA LYS A 82 -17.44 1.28 6.62
C LYS A 82 -16.47 2.18 7.40
N LYS A 83 -16.98 3.30 7.93
CA LYS A 83 -16.20 4.16 8.83
C LYS A 83 -15.65 3.30 9.97
N THR A 84 -14.39 3.51 10.30
CA THR A 84 -13.74 2.79 11.39
C THR A 84 -14.38 3.20 12.71
N LYS A 85 -14.69 2.25 13.59
CA LYS A 85 -15.21 2.52 14.93
C LYS A 85 -14.27 3.45 15.70
N SER A 86 -14.84 4.30 16.54
CA SER A 86 -14.05 5.15 17.45
C SER A 86 -13.32 4.29 18.48
N ASN A 87 -12.27 4.85 19.12
CA ASN A 87 -11.53 4.12 20.16
C ASN A 87 -12.38 3.86 21.40
N ASP A 88 -13.38 4.71 21.65
CA ASP A 88 -14.29 4.62 22.79
C ASP A 88 -15.32 3.52 22.53
N GLU A 89 -15.92 3.46 21.34
CA GLU A 89 -16.80 2.35 20.93
C GLU A 89 -16.11 0.98 21.03
N ILE A 90 -14.83 0.91 20.65
CA ILE A 90 -14.04 -0.34 20.76
C ILE A 90 -13.80 -0.71 22.23
N LEU A 91 -13.64 0.28 23.11
CA LEU A 91 -13.44 0.04 24.53
C LEU A 91 -14.76 -0.42 25.18
N ASP A 92 -15.88 0.21 24.84
CA ASP A 92 -17.20 -0.13 25.40
C ASP A 92 -17.61 -1.56 25.02
N GLU A 93 -17.45 -1.94 23.75
CA GLU A 93 -17.68 -3.33 23.32
C GLU A 93 -16.80 -4.31 24.10
N PHE A 94 -15.51 -3.98 24.28
CA PHE A 94 -14.59 -4.82 25.03
C PHE A 94 -14.95 -4.93 26.52
N LEU A 95 -15.43 -3.85 27.15
CA LEU A 95 -15.81 -3.84 28.56
C LEU A 95 -17.12 -4.60 28.79
N ASN A 96 -18.06 -4.54 27.84
CA ASN A 96 -19.32 -5.27 27.91
C ASN A 96 -19.13 -6.79 27.80
N ASP A 97 -18.09 -7.24 27.10
CA ASP A 97 -17.76 -8.66 26.95
C ASP A 97 -17.04 -9.25 28.19
N LEU A 98 -16.70 -8.43 29.20
CA LEU A 98 -15.93 -8.85 30.37
C LEU A 98 -16.81 -9.22 31.57
N ASN A 99 -16.38 -10.27 32.27
CA ASN A 99 -16.97 -10.64 33.56
C ASN A 99 -16.55 -9.67 34.68
N LYS A 100 -17.39 -9.57 35.72
CA LYS A 100 -17.18 -8.70 36.89
C LYS A 100 -15.80 -8.89 37.55
N GLU A 101 -15.31 -10.12 37.63
CA GLU A 101 -14.00 -10.43 38.21
C GLU A 101 -12.83 -9.84 37.41
N ASP A 102 -12.92 -9.88 36.07
CA ASP A 102 -11.87 -9.36 35.20
C ASP A 102 -11.87 -7.83 35.22
N LEU A 103 -13.05 -7.19 35.29
CA LEU A 103 -13.17 -5.75 35.52
C LEU A 103 -12.50 -5.32 36.84
N ILE A 104 -12.68 -6.08 37.92
CA ILE A 104 -12.03 -5.80 39.21
C ILE A 104 -10.50 -5.92 39.10
N LYS A 105 -9.97 -6.93 38.38
CA LYS A 105 -8.52 -7.05 38.15
C LYS A 105 -7.96 -5.83 37.40
N ILE A 106 -8.67 -5.37 36.37
CA ILE A 106 -8.30 -4.19 35.61
C ILE A 106 -8.24 -2.96 36.50
N ILE A 107 -9.29 -2.71 37.28
CA ILE A 107 -9.38 -1.56 38.18
C ILE A 107 -8.23 -1.61 39.19
N LYS A 108 -7.95 -2.77 39.80
CA LYS A 108 -6.82 -2.93 40.72
C LYS A 108 -5.49 -2.55 40.07
N ILE A 109 -5.22 -3.04 38.86
CA ILE A 109 -3.97 -2.74 38.14
C ILE A 109 -3.87 -1.24 37.81
N ILE A 110 -4.97 -0.61 37.38
CA ILE A 110 -4.98 0.82 37.03
C ILE A 110 -4.87 1.70 38.27
N SER A 111 -5.63 1.39 39.33
CA SER A 111 -5.67 2.15 40.59
C SER A 111 -4.39 2.03 41.41
N THR A 112 -3.63 0.95 41.29
CA THR A 112 -2.30 0.88 41.93
C THR A 112 -1.23 1.72 41.20
N ASP A 113 -1.48 2.10 39.95
CA ASP A 113 -0.53 2.79 39.07
C ASP A 113 -1.01 4.22 38.79
N ASP A 114 -1.28 5.01 39.84
CA ASP A 114 -1.86 6.38 39.78
C ASP A 114 -1.13 7.38 38.86
N GLU A 115 0.03 7.01 38.32
CA GLU A 115 0.72 7.81 37.33
C GLU A 115 1.30 6.99 36.18
N ILE A 116 0.45 6.30 35.41
CA ILE A 116 0.84 5.66 34.13
C ILE A 116 1.64 6.63 33.22
N LYS A 117 1.38 7.95 33.32
CA LYS A 117 2.18 9.00 32.67
C LYS A 117 3.60 9.13 33.25
N LYS A 118 3.82 8.98 34.55
CA LYS A 118 5.14 9.01 35.22
C LYS A 118 5.85 7.65 35.30
N ILE A 119 5.19 6.54 34.96
CA ILE A 119 5.85 5.22 34.85
C ILE A 119 7.04 5.30 33.87
N LYS A 120 8.23 4.95 34.38
CA LYS A 120 9.48 4.82 33.60
C LYS A 120 9.30 3.78 32.49
N LYS A 121 9.99 3.96 31.35
CA LYS A 121 9.83 3.10 30.16
C LYS A 121 9.97 1.61 30.45
N ASP A 122 10.91 1.24 31.32
CA ASP A 122 11.22 -0.15 31.62
C ASP A 122 10.05 -0.85 32.34
N LYS A 123 9.47 -0.17 33.35
CA LYS A 123 8.27 -0.65 34.06
C LYS A 123 7.01 -0.62 33.20
N PHE A 124 6.90 0.31 32.24
CA PHE A 124 5.71 0.42 31.39
C PHE A 124 5.46 -0.84 30.56
N LYS A 125 6.53 -1.48 30.07
CA LYS A 125 6.40 -2.73 29.32
C LYS A 125 5.85 -3.84 30.21
N GLU A 126 6.35 -3.95 31.44
CA GLU A 126 5.90 -4.95 32.42
C GLU A 126 4.43 -4.77 32.78
N THR A 127 3.99 -3.53 33.05
CA THR A 127 2.59 -3.21 33.30
C THR A 127 1.70 -3.62 32.12
N VAL A 128 2.09 -3.26 30.89
CA VAL A 128 1.33 -3.66 29.67
C VAL A 128 1.26 -5.18 29.52
N THR A 129 2.33 -5.92 29.83
CA THR A 129 2.30 -7.39 29.79
C THR A 129 1.44 -7.99 30.89
N LYS A 130 1.47 -7.45 32.12
CA LYS A 130 0.61 -7.88 33.22
C LYS A 130 -0.86 -7.71 32.87
N ILE A 131 -1.23 -6.53 32.33
CA ILE A 131 -2.59 -6.26 31.84
C ILE A 131 -2.98 -7.25 30.74
N LYS A 132 -2.11 -7.53 29.77
CA LYS A 132 -2.45 -8.50 28.71
C LYS A 132 -2.66 -9.91 29.24
N ASN A 133 -1.84 -10.32 30.20
CA ASN A 133 -1.89 -11.67 30.77
C ASN A 133 -3.01 -11.85 31.80
N SER A 134 -3.58 -10.74 32.33
CA SER A 134 -4.72 -10.84 33.24
C SER A 134 -6.02 -11.24 32.54
N PHE A 135 -6.06 -11.20 31.20
CA PHE A 135 -7.21 -11.63 30.42
C PHE A 135 -7.02 -13.06 29.90
N PRO A 136 -8.08 -13.87 29.87
CA PRO A 136 -8.03 -15.20 29.28
C PRO A 136 -7.92 -15.17 27.74
N PHE A 137 -8.01 -13.99 27.12
CA PHE A 137 -7.98 -13.81 25.68
C PHE A 137 -7.01 -12.70 25.25
N LYS A 138 -6.68 -12.70 23.95
CA LYS A 138 -5.67 -11.80 23.39
C LYS A 138 -6.21 -10.37 23.25
N VAL A 139 -5.73 -9.47 24.10
CA VAL A 139 -6.11 -8.05 24.07
C VAL A 139 -5.27 -7.23 23.09
N SER A 140 -5.94 -6.40 22.29
CA SER A 140 -5.29 -5.50 21.34
C SER A 140 -4.62 -4.30 22.01
N ASN A 141 -3.53 -3.79 21.43
CA ASN A 141 -2.91 -2.56 21.93
C ASN A 141 -3.85 -1.36 21.89
N LYS A 142 -4.84 -1.34 20.99
CA LYS A 142 -5.83 -0.25 20.91
C LYS A 142 -6.67 -0.18 22.17
N VAL A 143 -7.21 -1.31 22.61
CA VAL A 143 -7.98 -1.42 23.85
C VAL A 143 -7.14 -0.96 25.04
N ILE A 144 -5.89 -1.42 25.14
CA ILE A 144 -5.00 -1.02 26.25
C ILE A 144 -4.70 0.48 26.22
N MET A 145 -4.50 1.07 25.04
CA MET A 145 -4.29 2.52 24.91
C MET A 145 -5.51 3.31 25.38
N SER A 146 -6.72 2.88 25.00
CA SER A 146 -7.99 3.48 25.45
C SER A 146 -8.16 3.33 26.96
N LEU A 147 -7.96 2.13 27.48
CA LEU A 147 -8.07 1.78 28.90
C LEU A 147 -7.15 2.66 29.77
N LEU A 148 -5.89 2.81 29.37
CA LEU A 148 -4.89 3.61 30.09
C LEU A 148 -5.00 5.12 29.78
N LYS A 149 -5.91 5.52 28.89
CA LYS A 149 -6.07 6.90 28.39
C LYS A 149 -4.75 7.51 27.87
N ILE A 150 -3.96 6.73 27.13
CA ILE A 150 -2.66 7.15 26.58
C ILE A 150 -2.74 7.39 25.08
N LYS A 151 -2.21 8.53 24.62
CA LYS A 151 -2.03 8.82 23.18
C LYS A 151 -1.13 7.77 22.52
N LYS A 152 -1.49 7.34 21.31
CA LYS A 152 -0.75 6.36 20.50
C LYS A 152 0.75 6.63 20.44
N SER A 153 1.15 7.88 20.19
CA SER A 153 2.55 8.30 20.11
C SER A 153 3.30 8.02 21.42
N THR A 154 2.71 8.35 22.56
CA THR A 154 3.28 8.13 23.90
C THR A 154 3.39 6.64 24.21
N TYR A 155 2.36 5.85 23.91
CA TYR A 155 2.33 4.41 24.14
C TYR A 155 3.51 3.70 23.45
N TYR A 156 3.68 3.94 22.14
CA TYR A 156 4.77 3.33 21.38
C TYR A 156 6.15 3.91 21.75
N LYS A 157 6.24 5.19 22.11
CA LYS A 157 7.50 5.79 22.61
C LYS A 157 7.97 5.14 23.92
N LYS A 158 7.04 4.75 24.80
CA LYS A 158 7.36 4.05 26.05
C LYS A 158 7.68 2.57 25.82
N LEU A 159 7.01 1.90 24.89
CA LEU A 159 7.28 0.49 24.55
C LEU A 159 8.57 0.25 23.76
N LYS A 160 9.12 1.28 23.09
CA LYS A 160 10.28 1.10 22.21
C LYS A 160 11.53 0.72 23.00
N LYS A 161 12.09 -0.48 22.74
CA LYS A 161 13.47 -0.85 23.11
C LYS A 161 14.44 0.00 22.28
N LEU A 162 14.98 1.06 22.87
CA LEU A 162 15.80 2.04 22.13
C LEU A 162 17.25 1.57 21.85
N LYS A 163 17.81 0.66 22.65
CA LYS A 163 19.20 0.18 22.50
C LYS A 163 19.37 -0.96 21.50
N MET A 164 18.67 -2.09 21.71
CA MET A 164 18.81 -3.31 20.89
C MET A 164 18.59 -3.13 19.37
N ILE A 165 17.72 -2.20 18.96
CA ILE A 165 17.43 -1.98 17.53
C ILE A 165 18.60 -1.25 16.84
N LYS A 166 19.28 -0.34 17.56
CA LYS A 166 20.46 0.35 17.01
C LYS A 166 21.63 -0.62 16.87
N GLU A 167 21.86 -1.47 17.87
CA GLU A 167 22.94 -2.47 17.86
C GLU A 167 22.77 -3.48 16.74
N LYS A 168 21.58 -4.08 16.59
CA LYS A 168 21.30 -5.03 15.47
C LYS A 168 21.46 -4.40 14.10
N ASN A 169 21.07 -3.13 13.95
CA ASN A 169 21.26 -2.42 12.69
C ASN A 169 22.75 -2.16 12.42
N LEU A 170 23.54 -1.87 13.45
CA LEU A 170 24.98 -1.66 13.33
C LEU A 170 25.71 -2.97 12.96
N GLU A 171 25.36 -4.09 13.59
CA GLU A 171 25.89 -5.41 13.23
C GLU A 171 25.61 -5.77 11.77
N LEU A 172 24.39 -5.50 11.30
CA LEU A 172 24.00 -5.73 9.91
C LEU A 172 24.78 -4.82 8.95
N GLU A 173 24.94 -3.53 9.29
CA GLU A 173 25.72 -2.57 8.53
C GLU A 173 27.19 -3.01 8.41
N ASN A 174 27.81 -3.43 9.53
CA ASN A 174 29.17 -3.95 9.54
C ASN A 174 29.33 -5.23 8.70
N THR A 175 28.35 -6.13 8.76
CA THR A 175 28.37 -7.37 7.96
C THR A 175 28.34 -7.07 6.46
N VAL A 176 27.54 -6.07 6.04
CA VAL A 176 27.48 -5.63 4.65
C VAL A 176 28.80 -5.01 4.19
N VAL A 177 29.40 -4.14 5.00
CA VAL A 177 30.70 -3.51 4.70
C VAL A 177 31.80 -4.57 4.58
N GLN A 178 31.82 -5.54 5.49
CA GLN A 178 32.80 -6.62 5.46
C GLN A 178 32.64 -7.50 4.21
N ALA A 179 31.41 -7.89 3.87
CA ALA A 179 31.14 -8.66 2.65
C ALA A 179 31.52 -7.90 1.37
N PHE A 180 31.34 -6.58 1.34
CA PHE A 180 31.77 -5.76 0.23
C PHE A 180 33.30 -5.72 0.08
N LYS A 181 34.03 -5.62 1.21
CA LYS A 181 35.50 -5.70 1.23
C LYS A 181 36.01 -7.08 0.81
N GLU A 182 35.42 -8.16 1.34
CA GLU A 182 35.75 -9.55 0.99
C GLU A 182 35.58 -9.84 -0.51
N THR A 183 34.62 -9.18 -1.15
CA THR A 183 34.34 -9.33 -2.60
C THR A 183 35.13 -8.35 -3.48
N GLY A 184 36.08 -7.60 -2.91
CA GLY A 184 36.90 -6.61 -3.62
C GLY A 184 36.10 -5.47 -4.23
N GLY A 185 34.87 -5.24 -3.77
CA GLY A 185 33.96 -4.22 -4.30
C GLY A 185 33.38 -4.50 -5.68
N ILE A 186 33.62 -5.69 -6.25
CA ILE A 186 33.17 -6.05 -7.60
C ILE A 186 31.66 -6.33 -7.63
N PHE A 187 31.11 -6.81 -6.52
CA PHE A 187 29.72 -7.25 -6.48
C PHE A 187 28.76 -6.08 -6.36
N GLY A 188 27.94 -5.90 -7.41
CA GLY A 188 26.75 -5.05 -7.35
C GLY A 188 25.71 -5.58 -6.35
N ARG A 189 24.66 -4.78 -6.09
CA ARG A 189 23.69 -5.00 -5.00
C ARG A 189 23.07 -6.40 -4.99
N GLU A 190 22.67 -6.93 -6.14
CA GLU A 190 22.03 -8.24 -6.22
C GLU A 190 23.01 -9.38 -5.94
N ARG A 191 24.21 -9.30 -6.52
CA ARG A 191 25.28 -10.29 -6.30
C ARG A 191 25.75 -10.28 -4.85
N LEU A 192 25.90 -9.10 -4.25
CA LEU A 192 26.29 -8.97 -2.85
C LEU A 192 25.20 -9.47 -1.89
N ALA A 193 23.91 -9.24 -2.20
CA ALA A 193 22.81 -9.80 -1.43
C ALA A 193 22.81 -11.34 -1.46
N ALA A 194 23.05 -11.93 -2.64
CA ALA A 194 23.17 -13.37 -2.80
C ALA A 194 24.39 -13.93 -2.04
N TYR A 195 25.54 -13.25 -2.11
CA TYR A 195 26.75 -13.61 -1.38
C TYR A 195 26.53 -13.62 0.15
N ILE A 196 25.95 -12.54 0.70
CA ILE A 196 25.66 -12.44 2.14
C ILE A 196 24.65 -13.51 2.57
N SER A 197 23.63 -13.77 1.75
CA SER A 197 22.65 -14.82 2.03
C SER A 197 23.27 -16.21 2.05
N LYS A 198 24.28 -16.47 1.22
CA LYS A 198 24.94 -17.77 1.13
C LYS A 198 25.98 -17.96 2.25
N ASN A 199 26.82 -16.94 2.49
CA ASN A 199 27.99 -17.08 3.36
C ASN A 199 27.72 -16.70 4.83
N LYS A 200 26.78 -15.78 5.07
CA LYS A 200 26.46 -15.32 6.43
C LYS A 200 25.05 -15.77 6.87
N GLN A 201 24.32 -16.51 6.02
CA GLN A 201 22.94 -16.98 6.25
C GLN A 201 21.92 -15.86 6.55
N ILE A 202 22.24 -14.61 6.21
CA ILE A 202 21.34 -13.46 6.40
C ILE A 202 20.60 -13.20 5.09
N LYS A 203 19.29 -13.45 5.07
CA LYS A 203 18.44 -13.10 3.92
C LYS A 203 18.22 -11.58 3.86
N LEU A 204 18.88 -10.93 2.90
CA LEU A 204 18.78 -9.49 2.65
C LEU A 204 18.16 -9.20 1.28
N ASN A 205 17.21 -8.27 1.26
CA ASN A 205 16.66 -7.75 0.01
C ASN A 205 17.64 -6.74 -0.61
N TYR A 206 17.88 -6.82 -1.92
CA TYR A 206 18.75 -5.89 -2.66
C TYR A 206 18.41 -4.41 -2.44
N ARG A 207 17.13 -4.07 -2.20
CA ARG A 207 16.70 -2.70 -1.87
C ARG A 207 17.16 -2.27 -0.48
N THR A 208 17.09 -3.16 0.49
CA THR A 208 17.56 -2.92 1.86
C THR A 208 19.07 -2.75 1.87
N LEU A 209 19.77 -3.62 1.15
CA LEU A 209 21.22 -3.54 0.96
C LEU A 209 21.62 -2.20 0.32
N GLY A 210 20.93 -1.77 -0.74
CA GLY A 210 21.21 -0.47 -1.38
C GLY A 210 21.07 0.73 -0.42
N ARG A 211 20.12 0.69 0.52
CA ARG A 211 19.98 1.72 1.55
C ARG A 211 21.12 1.69 2.57
N ILE A 212 21.50 0.50 3.01
CA ILE A 212 22.63 0.30 3.93
C ILE A 212 23.91 0.82 3.29
N MET A 213 24.22 0.38 2.07
CA MET A 213 25.43 0.81 1.35
C MET A 213 25.46 2.32 1.13
N LYS A 214 24.34 2.94 0.74
CA LYS A 214 24.25 4.41 0.60
C LYS A 214 24.57 5.14 1.90
N LYS A 215 24.14 4.60 3.05
CA LYS A 215 24.38 5.18 4.38
C LYS A 215 25.84 5.00 4.82
N THR A 216 26.43 3.84 4.55
CA THR A 216 27.80 3.53 5.00
C THR A 216 28.87 4.16 4.09
N TRP A 217 28.61 4.30 2.78
CA TRP A 217 29.58 4.86 1.82
C TRP A 217 29.78 6.37 1.91
N THR A 218 28.89 7.13 2.52
CA THR A 218 29.18 8.54 2.84
C THR A 218 30.22 8.68 3.96
N SER A 219 30.64 7.57 4.57
CA SER A 219 31.52 7.52 5.75
C SER A 219 32.78 6.66 5.51
N LEU A 220 32.95 6.12 4.30
CA LEU A 220 34.11 5.34 3.83
C LEU A 220 34.88 6.20 2.84
#